data_AF-A0A4R6SJ46-F1
#
_entry.id   AF-A0A4R6SJ46-F1
#
_cell.length_a   1.000
_cell.length_b   1.000
_cell.length_c   1.000
_cell.angle_alpha   90.00
_cell.angle_beta   90.00
_cell.angle_gamma   90.00
#
_symmetry.space_group_name_H-M   'P 1'
#
loop_
_entity.id
_entity.type
_entity.pdbx_description
1 polymer ?
#
loop_
_entity_poly.entity_id
_entity_poly.type
_entity_poly.pdbx_seq_one_letter_code
_entity_poly.pdbx_strand_id
1 'polypeptide(L)'
;MPGLGATPATILTGSMTLAWQELPLRAGAVELLAEFYARAEVDPGEDLTARRVGLRETPQGKAVRLRTRQAAMTPRPQMVAITQCFAPFPGTDWLAVLTVTTPDLALDGILAQLTDQMIDSLEFTGVRSELRASSAPSAGSSR
;
A
#
# COMPACT_ATOMS: atom_id res chain seq x y z
N MET A 1 28.56 41.39 -16.48
CA MET A 1 27.41 41.08 -15.59
C MET A 1 27.10 39.60 -15.75
N PRO A 2 27.55 38.71 -14.85
CA PRO A 2 27.16 37.31 -14.91
C PRO A 2 25.69 37.21 -14.53
N GLY A 3 24.90 36.58 -15.39
CA GLY A 3 23.46 36.44 -15.23
C GLY A 3 23.10 35.61 -14.00
N LEU A 4 22.13 36.09 -13.24
CA LEU A 4 21.38 35.27 -12.29
C LEU A 4 20.58 34.26 -13.11
N GLY A 5 21.21 33.16 -13.51
CA GLY A 5 20.54 31.97 -13.99
C GLY A 5 19.73 31.43 -12.83
N ALA A 6 18.47 31.86 -12.71
CA ALA A 6 17.52 31.24 -11.82
C ALA A 6 17.45 29.75 -12.22
N THR A 7 17.98 28.87 -11.38
CA THR A 7 17.84 27.43 -11.56
C THR A 7 16.34 27.17 -11.66
N PRO A 8 15.83 26.61 -12.77
CA PRO A 8 14.41 26.35 -12.89
C PRO A 8 14.00 25.44 -11.73
N ALA A 9 13.01 25.89 -10.95
CA ALA A 9 12.50 25.11 -9.83
C ALA A 9 11.98 23.77 -10.38
N THR A 10 12.64 22.67 -10.02
CA THR A 10 12.15 21.33 -10.34
C THR A 10 10.94 21.05 -9.46
N ILE A 11 9.75 20.99 -10.06
CA ILE A 11 8.53 20.60 -9.35
C ILE A 11 8.59 19.08 -9.13
N LEU A 12 8.83 18.67 -7.90
CA LEU A 12 8.67 17.29 -7.47
C LEU A 12 7.17 17.02 -7.37
N THR A 13 6.68 16.02 -8.10
CA THR A 13 5.28 15.62 -8.03
C THR A 13 5.18 14.20 -7.50
N GLY A 14 4.21 13.98 -6.63
CA GLY A 14 3.87 12.68 -6.11
C GLY A 14 2.42 12.70 -5.68
N SER A 15 1.73 11.59 -5.84
CA SER A 15 0.39 11.41 -5.30
C SER A 15 0.38 10.25 -4.32
N MET A 16 -0.49 10.37 -3.34
CA MET A 16 -0.76 9.30 -2.40
C MET A 16 -2.27 9.13 -2.28
N THR A 17 -2.71 7.89 -2.20
CA THR A 17 -4.10 7.53 -2.03
C THR A 17 -4.20 6.40 -1.03
N LEU A 18 -5.08 6.57 -0.04
CA LEU A 18 -5.50 5.50 0.85
C LEU A 18 -6.91 5.09 0.45
N ALA A 19 -7.11 3.81 0.19
CA ALA A 19 -8.39 3.22 -0.13
C ALA A 19 -8.65 2.00 0.75
N TRP A 20 -9.92 1.59 0.79
CA TRP A 20 -10.37 0.38 1.47
C TRP A 20 -10.90 -0.58 0.43
N GLN A 21 -10.41 -1.81 0.46
CA GLN A 21 -10.85 -2.86 -0.44
C GLN A 21 -11.36 -4.04 0.37
N GLU A 22 -12.59 -4.46 0.09
CA GLU A 22 -13.10 -5.71 0.63
C GLU A 22 -12.43 -6.86 -0.11
N LEU A 23 -11.84 -7.77 0.65
CA LEU A 23 -11.32 -9.04 0.19
C LEU A 23 -11.76 -10.05 1.24
N PRO A 24 -12.59 -11.06 0.93
CA PRO A 24 -12.98 -12.06 1.91
C PRO A 24 -11.72 -12.82 2.37
N LEU A 25 -11.15 -12.39 3.50
CA LEU A 25 -9.81 -12.75 3.95
C LEU A 25 -9.91 -14.06 4.70
N ARG A 26 -9.67 -15.17 3.99
CA ARG A 26 -9.40 -16.46 4.64
C ARG A 26 -7.97 -16.47 5.18
N ALA A 27 -7.67 -17.41 6.10
CA ALA A 27 -6.28 -17.64 6.52
C ALA A 27 -5.37 -17.83 5.28
N GLY A 28 -4.26 -17.10 5.22
CA GLY A 28 -3.32 -17.12 4.08
C GLY A 28 -3.71 -16.21 2.90
N ALA A 29 -4.77 -15.40 2.99
CA ALA A 29 -5.21 -14.57 1.88
C ALA A 29 -4.19 -13.48 1.47
N VAL A 30 -3.36 -13.00 2.38
CA VAL A 30 -2.28 -12.02 2.07
C VAL A 30 -1.19 -12.69 1.23
N GLU A 31 -0.76 -13.90 1.58
CA GLU A 31 0.18 -14.69 0.79
C GLU A 31 -0.38 -14.99 -0.61
N LEU A 32 -1.64 -15.39 -0.70
CA LEU A 32 -2.32 -15.61 -1.98
C LEU A 32 -2.41 -14.34 -2.82
N LEU A 33 -2.62 -13.18 -2.19
CA LEU A 33 -2.62 -11.89 -2.89
C LEU A 33 -1.23 -11.55 -3.45
N ALA A 34 -0.16 -11.82 -2.69
CA ALA A 34 1.20 -11.65 -3.17
C ALA A 34 1.51 -12.60 -4.36
N GLU A 35 1.10 -13.86 -4.27
CA GLU A 35 1.22 -14.81 -5.38
C GLU A 35 0.44 -14.38 -6.61
N PHE A 36 -0.78 -13.87 -6.41
CA PHE A 36 -1.62 -13.33 -7.48
C PHE A 36 -0.91 -12.21 -8.24
N TYR A 37 -0.43 -11.18 -7.55
CA TYR A 37 0.29 -10.07 -8.22
C TYR A 37 1.62 -10.48 -8.84
N ALA A 38 2.31 -11.47 -8.25
CA ALA A 38 3.54 -12.01 -8.83
C ALA A 38 3.30 -12.74 -10.15
N ARG A 39 2.12 -13.35 -10.32
CA ARG A 39 1.74 -14.13 -11.52
C ARG A 39 0.79 -13.41 -12.47
N ALA A 40 0.23 -12.27 -12.05
CA ALA A 40 -0.68 -11.48 -12.85
C ALA A 40 -0.03 -11.11 -14.19
N GLU A 41 -0.85 -11.02 -15.24
CA GLU A 41 -0.39 -10.54 -16.53
C GLU A 41 0.18 -9.11 -16.42
N VAL A 42 1.00 -8.72 -17.39
CA VAL A 42 1.60 -7.39 -17.43
C VAL A 42 0.53 -6.40 -17.86
N ASP A 43 0.29 -5.37 -17.05
CA ASP A 43 -0.65 -4.33 -17.43
C ASP A 43 -0.10 -3.51 -18.61
N PRO A 44 -0.96 -2.93 -19.46
CA PRO A 44 -0.51 -2.07 -20.55
C PRO A 44 0.42 -0.94 -20.07
N GLY A 45 1.64 -0.91 -20.61
CA GLY A 45 2.64 0.11 -20.27
C GLY A 45 3.40 -0.15 -18.97
N GLU A 46 3.17 -1.28 -18.30
CA GLU A 46 3.92 -1.70 -17.14
C GLU A 46 5.30 -2.26 -17.53
N ASP A 47 6.33 -1.89 -16.77
CA ASP A 47 7.67 -2.48 -16.83
C ASP A 47 7.76 -3.68 -15.88
N LEU A 48 7.57 -4.87 -16.43
CA LEU A 48 7.68 -6.14 -15.68
C LEU A 48 9.06 -6.30 -15.02
N THR A 49 10.13 -5.76 -15.60
CA THR A 49 11.48 -5.90 -15.01
C THR A 49 11.63 -5.09 -13.73
N ALA A 50 10.82 -4.05 -13.56
CA ALA A 50 10.72 -3.24 -12.35
C ALA A 50 9.69 -3.79 -11.34
N ARG A 51 8.81 -4.72 -11.73
CA ARG A 51 7.80 -5.30 -10.83
C ARG A 51 8.46 -6.06 -9.69
N ARG A 52 8.15 -5.71 -8.45
CA ARG A 52 8.57 -6.41 -7.23
C ARG A 52 7.37 -6.60 -6.34
N VAL A 53 7.06 -7.85 -6.03
CA VAL A 53 6.03 -8.22 -5.07
C VAL A 53 6.70 -8.88 -3.88
N GLY A 54 6.35 -8.45 -2.68
CA GLY A 54 6.93 -8.98 -1.46
C GLY A 54 5.94 -8.99 -0.31
N LEU A 55 6.17 -9.88 0.64
CA LEU A 55 5.50 -9.89 1.91
C LEU A 55 6.31 -9.08 2.93
N ARG A 56 5.59 -8.44 3.85
CA ARG A 56 6.18 -7.65 4.92
C ARG A 56 5.39 -7.85 6.20
N GLU A 57 6.07 -7.91 7.33
CA GLU A 57 5.43 -7.86 8.65
C GLU A 57 5.14 -6.40 9.03
N THR A 58 3.93 -6.12 9.48
CA THR A 58 3.51 -4.84 10.05
C THR A 58 2.91 -5.07 11.45
N PRO A 59 2.70 -4.03 12.27
CA PRO A 59 2.08 -4.20 13.58
C PRO A 59 0.67 -4.84 13.56
N GLN A 60 0.02 -4.86 12.39
CA GLN A 60 -1.35 -5.35 12.19
C GLN A 60 -1.39 -6.73 11.53
N GLY A 61 -0.23 -7.27 11.17
CA GLY A 61 -0.07 -8.57 10.52
C GLY A 61 0.76 -8.46 9.24
N LYS A 62 0.74 -9.51 8.44
CA LYS A 62 1.42 -9.50 7.15
C LYS A 62 0.71 -8.58 6.17
N ALA A 63 1.49 -7.82 5.40
CA ALA A 63 1.03 -6.99 4.29
C ALA A 63 1.72 -7.41 2.99
N VAL A 64 1.06 -7.15 1.87
CA VAL A 64 1.67 -7.25 0.52
C VAL A 64 2.19 -5.90 0.12
N ARG A 65 3.41 -5.87 -0.42
CA ARG A 65 3.98 -4.71 -1.10
C ARG A 65 4.20 -5.03 -2.56
N LEU A 66 3.60 -4.22 -3.43
CA LEU A 66 3.83 -4.22 -4.86
C LEU A 66 4.56 -2.93 -5.23
N ARG A 67 5.67 -3.05 -5.95
CA ARG A 67 6.35 -1.94 -6.60
C ARG A 67 6.39 -2.23 -8.08
N THR A 68 6.06 -1.24 -8.90
CA THR A 68 6.17 -1.35 -10.34
C THR A 68 6.44 0.01 -10.96
N ARG A 69 6.67 0.02 -12.26
CA ARG A 69 6.71 1.25 -13.06
C ARG A 69 5.72 1.11 -14.18
N GLN A 70 4.96 2.18 -14.45
CA GLN A 70 3.95 2.18 -15.48
C GLN A 70 3.99 3.48 -16.29
N ALA A 71 3.81 3.35 -17.61
CA ALA A 71 3.65 4.49 -18.48
C ALA A 71 2.33 5.18 -18.15
N ALA A 72 2.40 6.43 -17.66
CA ALA A 72 1.20 7.23 -17.45
C ALA A 72 0.86 8.01 -18.72
N MET A 73 -0.42 7.99 -19.08
CA MET A 73 -0.98 8.86 -20.11
C MET A 73 -1.18 10.27 -19.54
N THR A 74 -0.07 11.00 -19.43
CA THR A 74 -0.04 12.44 -19.15
C THR A 74 0.18 13.23 -20.45
N PRO A 75 -0.05 14.56 -20.49
CA PRO A 75 0.18 15.38 -21.70
C PRO A 75 1.57 15.22 -22.33
N ARG A 76 2.55 14.79 -21.54
CA ARG A 76 3.80 14.17 -22.01
C ARG A 76 3.83 12.74 -21.47
N PRO A 77 3.87 11.70 -22.33
CA PRO A 77 4.04 10.33 -21.86
C PRO A 77 5.32 10.22 -21.04
N GLN A 78 5.19 9.65 -19.84
CA GLN A 78 6.33 9.45 -18.95
C GLN A 78 6.13 8.20 -18.11
N MET A 79 7.25 7.68 -17.60
CA MET A 79 7.24 6.55 -16.70
C MET A 79 7.00 7.01 -15.27
N VAL A 80 6.15 6.29 -14.55
CA VAL A 80 5.76 6.62 -13.19
C VAL A 80 6.07 5.44 -12.30
N ALA A 81 6.78 5.66 -11.20
CA ALA A 81 6.95 4.66 -10.16
C ALA A 81 5.67 4.56 -9.34
N ILE A 82 5.23 3.33 -9.08
CA ILE A 82 4.04 3.02 -8.30
C ILE A 82 4.45 2.08 -7.17
N THR A 83 4.13 2.44 -5.94
CA THR A 83 4.23 1.56 -4.78
C THR A 83 2.86 1.40 -4.17
N GLN A 84 2.42 0.16 -4.01
CA GLN A 84 1.17 -0.21 -3.35
C GLN A 84 1.46 -1.10 -2.15
N CYS A 85 0.81 -0.81 -1.02
CA CYS A 85 0.83 -1.65 0.17
C CYS A 85 -0.61 -2.05 0.51
N PHE A 86 -0.81 -3.36 0.69
CA PHE A 86 -2.08 -3.96 1.06
C PHE A 86 -1.94 -4.52 2.47
N ALA A 87 -2.52 -3.85 3.47
CA ALA A 87 -2.47 -4.26 4.87
C ALA A 87 -3.85 -4.72 5.35
N PRO A 88 -3.96 -5.90 5.99
CA PRO A 88 -5.22 -6.38 6.52
C PRO A 88 -5.68 -5.50 7.68
N PHE A 89 -6.97 -5.20 7.71
CA PHE A 89 -7.65 -4.71 8.90
C PHE A 89 -7.95 -5.93 9.79
N PRO A 90 -7.28 -6.05 10.96
CA PRO A 90 -7.45 -7.19 11.86
C PRO A 90 -8.92 -7.49 12.19
N GLY A 91 -9.31 -8.76 12.05
CA GLY A 91 -10.65 -9.22 12.40
C GLY A 91 -11.76 -8.88 11.40
N THR A 92 -11.41 -8.44 10.20
CA THR A 92 -12.37 -8.08 9.14
C THR A 92 -11.93 -8.61 7.77
N ASP A 93 -12.83 -8.53 6.79
CA ASP A 93 -12.56 -8.81 5.38
C ASP A 93 -12.07 -7.58 4.60
N TRP A 94 -11.49 -6.58 5.28
CA TRP A 94 -11.04 -5.34 4.65
C TRP A 94 -9.53 -5.22 4.59
N LEU A 95 -9.03 -4.68 3.49
CA LEU A 95 -7.64 -4.27 3.28
C LEU A 95 -7.55 -2.74 3.22
N ALA A 96 -6.60 -2.18 3.97
CA ALA A 96 -6.07 -0.86 3.68
C ALA A 96 -5.15 -0.95 2.46
N VAL A 97 -5.44 -0.18 1.41
CA VAL A 97 -4.65 -0.09 0.19
C VAL A 97 -4.03 1.30 0.11
N LEU A 98 -2.73 1.38 0.40
CA LEU A 98 -1.96 2.61 0.27
C LEU A 98 -1.23 2.59 -1.07
N THR A 99 -1.54 3.52 -1.95
CA THR A 99 -0.88 3.70 -3.25
C THR A 99 -0.12 5.02 -3.25
N VAL A 100 1.17 4.97 -3.60
CA VAL A 100 2.01 6.14 -3.81
C VAL A 100 2.53 6.09 -5.25
N THR A 101 2.40 7.20 -5.97
CA THR A 101 2.92 7.33 -7.33
C THR A 101 3.81 8.55 -7.48
N THR A 102 4.83 8.46 -8.33
CA THR A 102 5.65 9.61 -8.72
C THR A 102 6.20 9.46 -10.14
N PRO A 103 6.20 10.53 -10.96
CA PRO A 103 6.96 10.54 -12.21
C PRO A 103 8.47 10.75 -11.97
N ASP A 104 8.90 11.12 -10.77
CA ASP A 104 10.32 11.26 -10.43
C ASP A 104 10.91 9.93 -9.96
N LEU A 105 11.48 9.17 -10.90
CA LEU A 105 12.05 7.86 -10.63
C LEU A 105 13.27 7.92 -9.68
N ALA A 106 13.90 9.07 -9.48
CA ALA A 106 14.98 9.22 -8.51
C ALA A 106 14.44 9.16 -7.06
N LEU A 107 13.16 9.48 -6.85
CA LEU A 107 12.50 9.43 -5.54
C LEU A 107 11.86 8.08 -5.22
N ASP A 108 11.84 7.13 -6.15
CA ASP A 108 11.19 5.82 -6.00
C ASP A 108 11.59 5.13 -4.69
N GLY A 109 12.89 5.05 -4.39
CA GLY A 109 13.38 4.45 -3.14
C GLY A 109 12.94 5.19 -1.86
N ILE A 110 12.84 6.52 -1.91
CA ILE A 110 12.44 7.36 -0.78
C ILE A 110 10.94 7.21 -0.53
N LEU A 111 10.13 7.29 -1.58
CA LEU A 111 8.67 7.15 -1.47
C LEU A 111 8.25 5.74 -1.10
N ALA A 112 9.02 4.74 -1.54
CA ALA A 112 8.85 3.37 -1.09
C ALA A 112 9.02 3.27 0.44
N GLN A 113 10.06 3.90 1.02
CA GLN A 113 10.25 3.95 2.48
C GLN A 113 9.16 4.75 3.20
N LEU A 114 8.71 5.87 2.61
CA LEU A 114 7.60 6.65 3.17
C LEU A 114 6.31 5.82 3.23
N THR A 115 6.02 5.06 2.18
CA THR A 115 4.89 4.13 2.13
C THR A 115 5.00 3.08 3.24
N ASP A 116 6.21 2.57 3.47
CA ASP A 116 6.48 1.60 4.53
C ASP A 116 6.23 2.20 5.93
N GLN A 117 6.66 3.44 6.18
CA GLN A 117 6.42 4.12 7.46
C GLN A 117 4.94 4.44 7.67
N MET A 118 4.24 4.85 6.61
CA MET A 118 2.81 5.16 6.69
C MET A 118 1.98 3.91 6.97
N ILE A 119 2.28 2.79 6.30
CA ILE A 119 1.56 1.53 6.58
C ILE A 119 1.82 1.04 8.01
N ASP A 120 3.04 1.20 8.53
CA ASP A 120 3.37 0.83 9.92
C ASP A 120 2.62 1.71 10.94
N SER A 121 2.39 2.97 10.58
CA SER A 121 1.67 3.94 11.42
C SER A 121 0.16 3.77 11.44
N LEU A 122 -0.41 2.85 10.65
CA LEU A 122 -1.86 2.67 10.59
C LEU A 122 -2.40 2.14 11.92
N GLU A 123 -3.23 2.94 12.58
CA GLU A 123 -3.96 2.51 13.76
C GLU A 123 -5.41 2.19 13.41
N PHE A 124 -5.81 0.95 13.64
CA PHE A 124 -7.18 0.51 13.45
C PHE A 124 -7.96 0.66 14.75
N THR A 125 -8.74 1.74 14.84
CA THR A 125 -9.62 1.99 15.99
C THR A 125 -10.98 1.31 15.76
N GLY A 126 -11.54 0.66 16.80
CA GLY A 126 -12.89 0.07 16.75
C GLY A 126 -12.97 -1.44 17.00
N VAL A 127 -12.01 -2.26 16.56
CA VAL A 127 -12.15 -3.74 16.65
C VAL A 127 -11.80 -4.33 18.03
N ARG A 128 -11.00 -3.63 18.85
CA ARG A 128 -10.58 -4.15 20.18
C ARG A 128 -11.67 -4.13 21.24
N SER A 129 -12.70 -3.30 21.10
CA SER A 129 -13.75 -3.16 22.14
C SER A 129 -14.80 -4.26 22.09
N GLU A 130 -15.15 -4.76 20.90
CA GLU A 130 -16.21 -5.76 20.75
C GLU A 130 -15.73 -7.19 21.01
N LEU A 131 -14.49 -7.52 20.64
CA LEU A 131 -13.89 -8.84 20.91
C LEU A 131 -13.67 -9.09 22.42
N ARG A 132 -13.39 -8.04 23.21
CA ARG A 132 -13.33 -8.16 24.69
C ARG A 132 -14.71 -8.33 25.32
N ALA A 133 -15.74 -7.67 24.78
CA ALA A 133 -17.10 -7.79 25.31
C ALA A 133 -17.72 -9.17 25.03
N SER A 134 -17.40 -9.79 23.88
CA SER A 134 -17.94 -11.10 23.52
C SER A 134 -17.27 -12.29 24.22
N SER A 135 -16.12 -12.08 24.88
CA SER A 135 -15.36 -13.13 25.56
C SER A 135 -15.72 -13.30 27.05
N ALA A 136 -16.63 -12.47 27.59
CA ALA A 136 -17.07 -12.62 28.97
C ALA A 136 -18.04 -13.83 29.07
N PRO A 137 -17.72 -14.87 29.85
CA PRO A 137 -18.69 -15.94 30.08
C PRO A 137 -19.91 -15.35 30.76
N SER A 138 -21.10 -15.58 30.20
CA SER A 138 -22.36 -15.26 30.85
C SER A 138 -22.40 -16.02 32.17
N ALA A 139 -22.13 -15.31 33.27
CA ALA A 139 -22.31 -15.85 34.60
C ALA A 139 -23.77 -16.27 34.73
N GLY A 140 -24.00 -17.59 34.72
CA GLY A 140 -25.32 -18.17 34.83
C GLY A 140 -26.02 -17.67 36.07
N SER A 141 -27.11 -16.95 35.87
CA SER A 141 -28.11 -16.70 36.90
C SER A 141 -28.71 -18.05 37.28
N SER A 142 -28.33 -18.55 38.47
CA SER A 142 -29.07 -19.60 39.15
C SER A 142 -29.87 -18.96 40.28
N ARG A 143 -31.12 -19.40 40.37
CA ARG A 143 -32.21 -18.94 41.23
C ARG A 143 -31.89 -19.01 42.72
#